data_AF-A0A3D9ZVQ0-F1
#
_entry.id   AF-A0A3D9ZVQ0-F1
#
_cell.length_a   1.000
_cell.length_b   1.000
_cell.length_c   1.000
_cell.angle_alpha   90.00
_cell.angle_beta   90.00
_cell.angle_gamma   90.00
#
_symmetry.space_group_name_H-M   'P 1'
#
loop_
_entity.id
_entity.type
_entity.pdbx_description
1 polymer ?
#
loop_
_entity_poly.entity_id
_entity_poly.type
_entity_poly.pdbx_seq_one_letter_code
_entity_poly.pdbx_strand_id
1 'polypeptide(L)'
;MWDAMRRSAFIATAALLILSVSACASPADVGAPSDAGPTGREPALPTGWRWESYSGVQVGVPGEWGWGSGSQRLGQWCIATKDEITRPIVGRPSATTLVGCPGRDDSTPRPDTLTANTGLVVGFDRTKDRSNGVEHEGDRTTVRLDGVLVIVQAPQALRERIVETIHPVRVDSFGCPATHPVGAKPDQRPAKAVSVASLRGVSAVSACKYQVADPDRPEPRLLSALRLDDSTAERAIREIAKAPLGGGPNNPEECAQSVAYGDEGIVLLVRSAVGLTEIVLRYSGCDHNGFDDGVSVRSLTATSVAPFIAGPNAVLSSFGSAKLPILRPDLTTR
;
A
#
# COMPACT_ATOMS: atom_id res chain seq x y z
N MET A 1 -8.93 58.84 -27.35
CA MET A 1 -9.08 60.31 -27.25
C MET A 1 -8.90 60.65 -25.78
N TRP A 2 -7.90 61.48 -25.47
CA TRP A 2 -7.26 61.80 -24.16
C TRP A 2 -6.06 60.88 -23.84
N ASP A 3 -4.86 61.18 -24.36
CA ASP A 3 -3.86 62.19 -23.91
C ASP A 3 -3.39 61.95 -22.45
N ALA A 4 -2.22 61.37 -22.21
CA ALA A 4 -0.86 61.92 -22.37
C ALA A 4 -0.49 62.96 -21.30
N MET A 5 0.46 62.61 -20.42
CA MET A 5 1.51 63.48 -19.83
C MET A 5 2.38 62.62 -18.88
N ARG A 6 3.56 62.13 -19.31
CA ARG A 6 4.89 62.75 -19.17
C ARG A 6 5.15 63.39 -17.80
N ARG A 7 6.12 62.85 -17.05
CA ARG A 7 7.32 63.59 -16.60
C ARG A 7 8.38 62.65 -16.04
N SER A 8 9.55 62.72 -16.68
CA SER A 8 10.81 62.11 -16.27
C SER A 8 11.38 62.77 -15.02
N ALA A 9 12.07 62.00 -14.18
CA ALA A 9 13.14 62.52 -13.33
C ALA A 9 14.18 61.42 -13.07
N PHE A 10 15.39 61.68 -13.57
CA PHE A 10 16.65 61.02 -13.25
C PHE A 10 16.95 61.10 -11.75
N ILE A 11 17.36 60.01 -11.08
CA ILE A 11 18.26 60.07 -9.91
C ILE A 11 19.17 58.82 -9.84
N ALA A 12 20.47 59.12 -9.96
CA ALA A 12 21.65 58.55 -9.31
C ALA A 12 21.87 57.04 -9.18
N THR A 13 22.84 56.59 -9.96
CA THR A 13 23.72 55.43 -9.78
C THR A 13 24.35 55.44 -8.38
N ALA A 14 24.04 54.45 -7.55
CA ALA A 14 24.82 54.09 -6.37
C ALA A 14 25.43 52.70 -6.61
N ALA A 15 26.72 52.69 -6.96
CA ALA A 15 27.50 51.47 -7.07
C ALA A 15 27.76 50.92 -5.66
N LEU A 16 26.99 49.93 -5.24
CA LEU A 16 27.26 49.14 -4.04
C LEU A 16 28.19 47.99 -4.43
N LEU A 17 29.48 48.13 -4.09
CA LEU A 17 30.45 47.06 -4.05
C LEU A 17 30.05 46.07 -2.94
N ILE A 18 29.36 45.00 -3.31
CA ILE A 18 29.11 43.87 -2.41
C ILE A 18 30.27 42.90 -2.58
N LEU A 19 31.17 42.87 -1.58
CA LEU A 19 32.11 41.79 -1.37
C LEU A 19 31.32 40.51 -1.03
N SER A 20 31.12 39.67 -2.02
CA SER A 20 30.63 38.30 -1.85
C SER A 20 31.74 37.46 -1.21
N VAL A 21 31.65 37.29 0.11
CA VAL A 21 32.40 36.27 0.83
C VAL A 21 31.88 34.92 0.36
N SER A 22 32.70 34.21 -0.44
CA SER A 22 32.48 32.80 -0.77
C SER A 22 32.57 31.96 0.50
N ALA A 23 31.45 31.83 1.21
CA ALA A 23 31.28 30.80 2.20
C ALA A 23 31.17 29.46 1.45
N CYS A 24 32.16 28.59 1.62
CA CYS A 24 32.06 27.17 1.31
C CYS A 24 30.91 26.58 2.13
N ALA A 25 29.68 26.69 1.62
CA ALA A 25 28.58 25.89 2.12
C ALA A 25 28.84 24.47 1.67
N SER A 26 29.36 23.64 2.59
CA SER A 26 29.31 22.20 2.44
C SER A 26 27.88 21.81 2.04
N PRO A 27 27.68 20.97 1.00
CA PRO A 27 26.36 20.48 0.68
C PRO A 27 25.77 19.89 1.96
N ALA A 28 24.61 20.43 2.37
CA ALA A 28 23.84 19.86 3.46
C ALA A 28 23.62 18.39 3.11
N ASP A 29 24.19 17.49 3.92
CA ASP A 29 23.82 16.09 3.95
C ASP A 29 22.30 16.04 4.02
N VAL A 30 21.68 15.69 2.89
CA VAL A 30 20.27 15.36 2.84
C VAL A 30 20.13 14.16 3.77
N GLY A 31 19.56 14.43 4.94
CA GLY A 31 19.55 13.52 6.07
C GLY A 31 19.24 12.10 5.63
N ALA A 32 20.18 11.21 5.94
CA ALA A 32 19.91 9.78 5.95
C ALA A 32 18.56 9.54 6.65
N PRO A 33 17.77 8.56 6.19
CA PRO A 33 16.49 8.24 6.81
C PRO A 33 16.75 8.09 8.31
N SER A 34 16.12 8.97 9.09
CA SER A 34 16.23 8.96 10.55
C SER A 34 15.90 7.54 11.00
N ASP A 35 16.86 6.87 11.66
CA ASP A 35 16.71 5.57 12.30
C ASP A 35 15.67 5.73 13.43
N ALA A 36 14.40 5.82 13.03
CA ALA A 36 13.26 5.80 13.92
C ALA A 36 13.10 4.35 14.38
N GLY A 37 13.88 3.98 15.39
CA GLY A 37 13.82 2.67 16.03
C GLY A 37 12.38 2.29 16.42
N PRO A 38 12.09 0.97 16.51
CA PRO A 38 10.75 0.47 16.76
C PRO A 38 10.22 0.96 18.11
N THR A 39 9.00 1.49 18.08
CA THR A 39 8.22 1.79 19.28
C THR A 39 7.66 0.46 19.82
N GLY A 40 8.42 -0.20 20.70
CA GLY A 40 8.01 -1.43 21.39
C GLY A 40 8.72 -2.70 20.88
N ARG A 41 8.81 -3.71 21.74
CA ARG A 41 9.34 -5.03 21.37
C ARG A 41 8.30 -5.75 20.53
N GLU A 42 8.63 -6.04 19.26
CA GLU A 42 7.80 -6.86 18.38
C GLU A 42 7.47 -8.21 19.06
N PRO A 43 6.18 -8.59 19.17
CA PRO A 43 5.80 -9.86 19.74
C PRO A 43 6.42 -11.04 18.97
N ALA A 44 6.83 -12.10 19.65
CA ALA A 44 7.29 -13.30 18.96
C ALA A 44 6.09 -14.04 18.34
N LEU A 45 6.18 -14.39 17.06
CA LEU A 45 5.16 -15.20 16.41
C LEU A 45 5.28 -16.68 16.79
N PRO A 46 4.16 -17.40 16.97
CA PRO A 46 4.17 -18.84 17.02
C PRO A 46 4.75 -19.46 15.73
N THR A 47 5.29 -20.68 15.84
CA THR A 47 5.81 -21.40 14.67
C THR A 47 4.74 -21.58 13.59
N GLY A 48 5.11 -21.30 12.34
CA GLY A 48 4.21 -21.41 11.19
C GLY A 48 3.28 -20.21 11.01
N TRP A 49 3.40 -19.16 11.83
CA TRP A 49 2.66 -17.92 11.64
C TRP A 49 3.45 -16.93 10.76
N ARG A 50 2.73 -15.92 10.27
CA ARG A 50 3.27 -14.84 9.47
C ARG A 50 2.65 -13.51 9.86
N TRP A 51 3.38 -12.42 9.61
CA TRP A 51 2.88 -11.07 9.82
C TRP A 51 1.97 -10.61 8.68
N GLU A 52 1.01 -9.77 9.04
CA GLU A 52 0.15 -9.00 8.17
C GLU A 52 0.14 -7.54 8.62
N SER A 53 0.13 -6.63 7.67
CA SER A 53 0.20 -5.19 7.93
C SER A 53 -0.94 -4.45 7.24
N TYR A 54 -1.50 -3.46 7.94
CA TYR A 54 -2.44 -2.50 7.39
C TYR A 54 -2.40 -1.18 8.17
N SER A 55 -2.20 -0.09 7.46
CA SER A 55 -2.22 1.29 7.96
C SER A 55 -1.40 1.57 9.22
N GLY A 56 -0.23 0.93 9.35
CA GLY A 56 0.65 1.08 10.51
C GLY A 56 0.28 0.20 11.70
N VAL A 57 -0.55 -0.82 11.51
CA VAL A 57 -0.80 -1.89 12.49
C VAL A 57 -0.34 -3.22 11.90
N GLN A 58 0.29 -4.05 12.74
CA GLN A 58 0.64 -5.43 12.42
C GLN A 58 -0.12 -6.42 13.27
N VAL A 59 -0.36 -7.61 12.71
CA VAL A 59 -0.98 -8.76 13.38
C VAL A 59 -0.36 -10.05 12.84
N GLY A 60 -0.12 -10.99 13.75
CA GLY A 60 0.32 -12.34 13.44
C GLY A 60 -0.87 -13.23 13.14
N VAL A 61 -0.78 -14.01 12.07
CA VAL A 61 -1.80 -14.98 11.66
C VAL A 61 -1.16 -16.31 11.28
N PRO A 62 -1.88 -17.45 11.37
CA PRO A 62 -1.37 -18.72 10.86
C PRO A 62 -1.01 -18.63 9.38
N GLY A 63 0.12 -19.25 9.00
CA GLY A 63 0.74 -19.08 7.68
C GLY A 63 -0.10 -19.60 6.52
N GLU A 64 -0.94 -20.59 6.78
CA GLU A 64 -1.84 -21.22 5.81
C GLU A 64 -3.07 -20.37 5.47
N TRP A 65 -3.34 -19.29 6.20
CA TRP A 65 -4.48 -18.42 5.93
C TRP A 65 -4.29 -17.68 4.61
N GLY A 66 -5.32 -17.75 3.77
CA GLY A 66 -5.34 -17.07 2.48
C GLY A 66 -5.63 -15.57 2.61
N TRP A 67 -5.87 -14.93 1.47
CA TRP A 67 -6.27 -13.53 1.36
C TRP A 67 -7.64 -13.41 0.70
N GLY A 68 -8.41 -12.38 1.06
CA GLY A 68 -9.72 -12.13 0.46
C GLY A 68 -10.31 -10.76 0.79
N SER A 69 -11.58 -10.57 0.42
CA SER A 69 -12.33 -9.36 0.76
C SER A 69 -12.82 -9.44 2.21
N GLY A 70 -12.28 -8.56 3.07
CA GLY A 70 -12.78 -8.43 4.45
C GLY A 70 -14.19 -7.85 4.47
N SER A 71 -14.44 -6.84 3.64
CA SER A 71 -15.74 -6.16 3.56
C SER A 71 -16.87 -7.10 3.13
N GLN A 72 -16.65 -7.97 2.14
CA GLN A 72 -17.62 -8.98 1.74
C GLN A 72 -17.77 -10.07 2.81
N ARG A 73 -16.65 -10.56 3.35
CA ARG A 73 -16.62 -11.63 4.36
C ARG A 73 -17.40 -11.26 5.63
N LEU A 74 -17.21 -10.04 6.12
CA LEU A 74 -17.79 -9.55 7.37
C LEU A 74 -19.16 -8.91 7.16
N GLY A 75 -19.33 -8.16 6.06
CA GLY A 75 -20.55 -7.38 5.80
C GLY A 75 -21.61 -8.10 4.97
N GLN A 76 -21.25 -9.15 4.22
CA GLN A 76 -22.12 -9.84 3.26
C GLN A 76 -22.13 -11.36 3.47
N TRP A 77 -22.07 -11.79 4.73
CA TRP A 77 -21.93 -13.19 5.13
C TRP A 77 -23.02 -14.12 4.58
N CYS A 78 -24.23 -13.60 4.36
CA CYS A 78 -25.40 -14.36 3.89
C CYS A 78 -25.33 -14.78 2.41
N ILE A 79 -24.40 -14.24 1.63
CA ILE A 79 -24.18 -14.62 0.22
C ILE A 79 -22.88 -15.40 0.01
N ALA A 80 -22.12 -15.66 1.07
CA ALA A 80 -20.93 -16.48 0.98
C ALA A 80 -21.31 -17.96 0.80
N THR A 81 -20.63 -18.63 -0.11
CA THR A 81 -20.74 -20.08 -0.28
C THR A 81 -20.09 -20.81 0.91
N LYS A 82 -20.47 -22.06 1.16
CA LYS A 82 -19.87 -22.87 2.23
C LYS A 82 -18.35 -23.03 2.06
N ASP A 83 -17.88 -23.15 0.82
CA ASP A 83 -16.45 -23.27 0.50
C ASP A 83 -15.71 -21.95 0.73
N GLU A 84 -16.38 -20.81 0.59
CA GLU A 84 -15.81 -19.53 1.01
C GLU A 84 -15.73 -19.46 2.53
N ILE A 85 -16.82 -19.77 3.24
CA ILE A 85 -16.92 -19.73 4.71
C ILE A 85 -15.86 -20.61 5.38
N THR A 86 -15.57 -21.79 4.83
CA THR A 86 -14.63 -22.74 5.45
C THR A 86 -13.14 -22.36 5.30
N ARG A 87 -12.78 -21.50 4.34
CA ARG A 87 -11.38 -21.08 4.14
C ARG A 87 -11.02 -19.88 5.03
N PRO A 88 -10.04 -20.00 5.94
CA PRO A 88 -9.57 -18.88 6.74
C PRO A 88 -8.89 -17.82 5.87
N ILE A 89 -9.19 -16.55 6.12
CA ILE A 89 -8.61 -15.45 5.34
C ILE A 89 -8.13 -14.28 6.20
N VAL A 90 -7.16 -13.57 5.65
CA VAL A 90 -6.86 -12.18 5.99
C VAL A 90 -7.61 -11.29 5.00
N GLY A 91 -8.58 -10.55 5.52
CA GLY A 91 -9.45 -9.66 4.75
C GLY A 91 -8.96 -8.23 4.78
N ARG A 92 -8.92 -7.56 3.63
CA ARG A 92 -8.71 -6.10 3.54
C ARG A 92 -9.97 -5.40 3.03
N PRO A 93 -10.12 -4.08 3.27
CA PRO A 93 -11.19 -3.31 2.67
C PRO A 93 -11.15 -3.44 1.15
N SER A 94 -12.28 -3.81 0.56
CA SER A 94 -12.44 -3.88 -0.88
C SER A 94 -13.86 -3.48 -1.24
N ALA A 95 -14.12 -3.31 -2.53
CA ALA A 95 -15.49 -3.17 -2.99
C ALA A 95 -16.32 -4.42 -2.64
N THR A 96 -17.61 -4.19 -2.44
CA THR A 96 -18.60 -5.19 -2.03
C THR A 96 -19.70 -5.29 -3.09
N THR A 97 -20.49 -6.36 -3.07
CA THR A 97 -21.61 -6.51 -4.02
C THR A 97 -22.83 -5.69 -3.64
N LEU A 98 -22.77 -4.89 -2.56
CA LEU A 98 -23.87 -4.12 -1.98
C LEU A 98 -25.12 -4.92 -1.58
N VAL A 99 -25.06 -6.25 -1.58
CA VAL A 99 -26.08 -7.11 -0.96
C VAL A 99 -26.10 -6.87 0.54
N GLY A 100 -27.25 -6.46 1.07
CA GLY A 100 -27.48 -6.33 2.50
C GLY A 100 -27.84 -7.67 3.12
N CYS A 101 -27.11 -8.08 4.16
CA CYS A 101 -27.45 -9.27 4.93
C CYS A 101 -28.34 -8.93 6.12
N PRO A 102 -29.47 -9.63 6.30
CA PRO A 102 -30.35 -9.41 7.44
C PRO A 102 -29.63 -9.83 8.73
N GLY A 103 -29.42 -8.87 9.64
CA GLY A 103 -28.77 -9.10 10.94
C GLY A 103 -29.02 -7.95 11.92
N ARG A 104 -30.15 -7.26 11.72
CA ARG A 104 -30.66 -6.16 12.56
C ARG A 104 -31.91 -6.58 13.35
N ASP A 105 -32.17 -7.88 13.48
CA ASP A 105 -33.08 -8.36 14.51
C ASP A 105 -32.40 -8.21 15.89
N ASP A 106 -33.17 -8.13 16.97
CA ASP A 106 -32.68 -7.97 18.34
C ASP A 106 -31.90 -9.22 18.86
N SER A 107 -31.40 -10.05 17.95
CA SER A 107 -30.64 -11.25 18.25
C SER A 107 -29.29 -10.89 18.86
N THR A 108 -28.97 -11.54 19.98
CA THR A 108 -27.69 -11.38 20.69
C THR A 108 -27.05 -12.76 20.86
N PRO A 109 -25.85 -13.01 20.32
CA PRO A 109 -25.02 -12.10 19.53
C PRO A 109 -25.54 -11.91 18.10
N ARG A 110 -25.14 -10.82 17.43
CA ARG A 110 -25.54 -10.56 16.04
C ARG A 110 -25.02 -11.67 15.11
N PRO A 111 -25.77 -12.10 14.08
CA PRO A 111 -25.37 -13.20 13.21
C PRO A 111 -24.03 -12.99 12.51
N ASP A 112 -23.67 -11.76 12.13
CA ASP A 112 -22.40 -11.48 11.47
C ASP A 112 -21.18 -11.71 12.39
N THR A 113 -21.38 -11.70 13.72
CA THR A 113 -20.30 -11.92 14.69
C THR A 113 -20.04 -13.41 15.01
N LEU A 114 -20.75 -14.32 14.35
CA LEU A 114 -20.62 -15.76 14.56
C LEU A 114 -19.71 -16.40 13.52
N THR A 115 -18.73 -17.19 13.97
CA THR A 115 -17.83 -17.93 13.06
C THR A 115 -18.58 -18.90 12.15
N ALA A 116 -19.74 -19.41 12.58
CA ALA A 116 -20.62 -20.24 11.75
C ALA A 116 -21.10 -19.55 10.47
N ASN A 117 -21.21 -18.22 10.46
CA ASN A 117 -21.73 -17.45 9.32
C ASN A 117 -20.63 -16.84 8.46
N THR A 118 -19.56 -16.33 9.05
CA THR A 118 -18.48 -15.69 8.30
C THR A 118 -17.28 -16.60 8.06
N GLY A 119 -17.09 -17.63 8.89
CA GLY A 119 -15.85 -18.39 8.96
C GLY A 119 -14.77 -17.67 9.78
N LEU A 120 -13.54 -18.18 9.64
CA LEU A 120 -12.35 -17.66 10.30
C LEU A 120 -11.79 -16.45 9.53
N VAL A 121 -11.69 -15.30 10.19
CA VAL A 121 -11.22 -14.08 9.52
C VAL A 121 -10.44 -13.16 10.45
N VAL A 122 -9.36 -12.60 9.91
CA VAL A 122 -8.72 -11.38 10.43
C VAL A 122 -8.97 -10.30 9.38
N GLY A 123 -9.90 -9.39 9.68
CA GLY A 123 -10.27 -8.29 8.80
C GLY A 123 -9.61 -6.99 9.23
N PHE A 124 -9.10 -6.23 8.27
CA PHE A 124 -8.72 -4.84 8.49
C PHE A 124 -9.83 -3.90 8.01
N ASP A 125 -10.01 -2.81 8.74
CA ASP A 125 -10.83 -1.68 8.30
C ASP A 125 -10.31 -0.36 8.89
N ARG A 126 -10.97 0.74 8.56
CA ARG A 126 -10.70 2.08 9.09
C ARG A 126 -11.91 2.64 9.80
N THR A 127 -11.65 3.48 10.78
CA THR A 127 -12.67 4.26 11.48
C THR A 127 -12.19 5.71 11.67
N LYS A 128 -13.13 6.64 11.75
CA LYS A 128 -12.83 8.04 12.09
C LYS A 128 -12.45 8.21 13.56
N ASP A 129 -12.87 7.27 14.40
CA ASP A 129 -12.55 7.27 15.82
C ASP A 129 -11.12 6.76 16.04
N ARG A 130 -10.24 7.67 16.46
CA ARG A 130 -8.82 7.39 16.70
C ARG A 130 -8.53 6.92 18.13
N SER A 131 -9.55 6.69 18.96
CA SER A 131 -9.34 6.09 20.28
C SER A 131 -8.80 4.67 20.17
N ASN A 132 -8.04 4.24 21.18
CA ASN A 132 -7.62 2.85 21.30
C ASN A 132 -8.64 2.08 22.13
N GLY A 133 -8.94 0.85 21.74
CA GLY A 133 -9.94 0.05 22.46
C GLY A 133 -10.02 -1.40 21.98
N VAL A 134 -10.65 -2.23 22.78
CA VAL A 134 -10.96 -3.62 22.45
C VAL A 134 -12.44 -3.86 22.72
N GLU A 135 -13.13 -4.39 21.73
CA GLU A 135 -14.54 -4.74 21.79
C GLU A 135 -14.72 -6.24 21.57
N HIS A 136 -15.67 -6.84 22.28
CA HIS A 136 -16.00 -8.26 22.15
C HIS A 136 -17.48 -8.42 21.85
N GLU A 137 -17.79 -9.25 20.85
CA GLU A 137 -19.16 -9.58 20.50
C GLU A 137 -19.21 -10.94 19.81
N GLY A 138 -20.02 -11.88 20.30
CA GLY A 138 -20.08 -13.24 19.76
C GLY A 138 -18.69 -13.90 19.71
N ASP A 139 -18.31 -14.37 18.53
CA ASP A 139 -16.99 -14.95 18.28
C ASP A 139 -15.94 -13.94 17.80
N ARG A 140 -16.25 -12.64 17.88
CA ARG A 140 -15.45 -11.54 17.33
C ARG A 140 -14.76 -10.75 18.44
N THR A 141 -13.55 -10.32 18.16
CA THR A 141 -12.84 -9.30 18.93
C THR A 141 -12.32 -8.25 17.97
N THR A 142 -12.68 -6.99 18.22
CA THR A 142 -12.26 -5.85 17.41
C THR A 142 -11.26 -5.04 18.21
N VAL A 143 -10.02 -4.97 17.74
CA VAL A 143 -8.98 -4.10 18.31
C VAL A 143 -8.91 -2.84 17.46
N ARG A 144 -8.96 -1.69 18.13
CA ARG A 144 -8.87 -0.37 17.52
C ARG A 144 -7.57 0.30 17.93
N LEU A 145 -6.79 0.75 16.95
CA LEU A 145 -5.52 1.44 17.14
C LEU A 145 -5.39 2.58 16.12
N ASP A 146 -5.34 3.83 16.58
CA ASP A 146 -5.15 5.03 15.73
C ASP A 146 -6.01 5.05 14.45
N GLY A 147 -7.30 4.77 14.58
CA GLY A 147 -8.23 4.79 13.45
C GLY A 147 -8.19 3.54 12.55
N VAL A 148 -7.43 2.51 12.93
CA VAL A 148 -7.42 1.19 12.29
C VAL A 148 -8.23 0.21 13.12
N LEU A 149 -9.06 -0.59 12.46
CA LEU A 149 -9.77 -1.73 13.05
C LEU A 149 -9.09 -3.03 12.62
N VAL A 150 -8.77 -3.87 13.59
CA VAL A 150 -8.37 -5.27 13.39
C VAL A 150 -9.46 -6.15 13.99
N ILE A 151 -10.23 -6.80 13.12
CA ILE A 151 -11.40 -7.59 13.46
C ILE A 151 -11.01 -9.06 13.40
N VAL A 152 -10.91 -9.72 14.56
CA VAL A 152 -10.53 -11.13 14.69
C VAL A 152 -11.76 -11.96 15.02
N GLN A 153 -12.13 -12.87 14.11
CA GLN A 153 -13.25 -13.79 14.27
C GLN A 153 -12.76 -15.22 14.15
N ALA A 154 -12.70 -15.90 15.30
CA ALA A 154 -12.14 -17.23 15.46
C ALA A 154 -12.58 -17.87 16.80
N PRO A 155 -12.40 -19.19 16.98
CA PRO A 155 -12.52 -19.83 18.29
C PRO A 155 -11.65 -19.14 19.34
N GLN A 156 -12.14 -19.04 20.57
CA GLN A 156 -11.59 -18.19 21.62
C GLN A 156 -10.06 -18.29 21.77
N ALA A 157 -9.52 -19.50 21.93
CA ALA A 157 -8.07 -19.69 22.14
C ALA A 157 -7.20 -19.28 20.93
N LEU A 158 -7.73 -19.34 19.70
CA LEU A 158 -7.02 -18.82 18.52
C LEU A 158 -7.18 -17.30 18.43
N ARG A 159 -8.38 -16.79 18.71
CA ARG A 159 -8.69 -15.36 18.71
C ARG A 159 -7.80 -14.59 19.68
N GLU A 160 -7.68 -15.06 20.92
CA GLU A 160 -6.83 -14.45 21.95
C GLU A 160 -5.37 -14.40 21.51
N ARG A 161 -4.83 -15.53 21.00
CA ARG A 161 -3.45 -15.57 20.49
C ARG A 161 -3.20 -14.61 19.33
N ILE A 162 -4.16 -14.45 18.41
CA ILE A 162 -4.03 -13.46 17.33
C ILE A 162 -4.06 -12.05 17.91
N VAL A 163 -5.00 -11.76 18.80
CA VAL A 163 -5.18 -10.44 19.41
C VAL A 163 -3.92 -9.98 20.16
N GLU A 164 -3.24 -10.89 20.88
CA GLU A 164 -1.99 -10.61 21.59
C GLU A 164 -0.84 -10.15 20.68
N THR A 165 -0.90 -10.46 19.38
CA THR A 165 0.13 -10.03 18.42
C THR A 165 -0.15 -8.64 17.82
N ILE A 166 -1.33 -8.06 18.06
CA ILE A 166 -1.74 -6.81 17.42
C ILE A 166 -0.99 -5.63 18.06
N HIS A 167 -0.25 -4.88 17.24
CA HIS A 167 0.50 -3.73 17.72
C HIS A 167 0.74 -2.68 16.61
N PRO A 168 0.93 -1.40 16.97
CA PRO A 168 1.28 -0.36 16.00
C PRO A 168 2.75 -0.48 15.57
N VAL A 169 3.01 -0.14 14.32
CA VAL A 169 4.36 -0.08 13.74
C VAL A 169 4.55 1.15 12.86
N ARG A 170 5.79 1.64 12.82
CA ARG A 170 6.20 2.67 11.86
C ARG A 170 6.74 2.08 10.57
N VAL A 171 7.40 0.95 10.68
CA VAL A 171 7.93 0.14 9.59
C VAL A 171 7.56 -1.29 9.94
N ASP A 172 6.92 -1.98 9.01
CA ASP A 172 6.45 -3.32 9.24
C ASP A 172 7.59 -4.36 9.15
N SER A 173 7.29 -5.61 9.47
CA SER A 173 8.25 -6.72 9.42
C SER A 173 8.85 -6.99 8.03
N PHE A 174 8.24 -6.45 6.97
CA PHE A 174 8.77 -6.53 5.60
C PHE A 174 9.63 -5.31 5.26
N GLY A 175 9.79 -4.34 6.15
CA GLY A 175 10.54 -3.11 5.93
C GLY A 175 9.73 -2.02 5.24
N CYS A 176 8.40 -2.16 5.16
CA CYS A 176 7.51 -1.18 4.55
C CYS A 176 7.10 -0.12 5.59
N PRO A 177 7.43 1.17 5.38
CA PRO A 177 6.91 2.24 6.21
C PRO A 177 5.38 2.27 6.25
N ALA A 178 4.78 2.72 7.36
CA ALA A 178 3.33 2.87 7.49
C ALA A 178 2.77 3.94 6.54
N THR A 179 3.60 4.90 6.13
CA THR A 179 3.30 6.01 5.22
C THR A 179 4.44 6.18 4.24
N HIS A 180 4.14 6.54 2.99
CA HIS A 180 5.15 6.82 1.97
C HIS A 180 4.77 8.03 1.11
N PRO A 181 5.74 8.86 0.67
CA PRO A 181 5.45 10.05 -0.12
C PRO A 181 4.61 9.82 -1.38
N VAL A 182 4.76 8.66 -2.04
CA VAL A 182 3.95 8.27 -3.22
C VAL A 182 2.45 8.36 -2.97
N GLY A 183 2.02 8.18 -1.72
CA GLY A 183 0.61 8.30 -1.40
C GLY A 183 0.15 9.76 -1.40
N ALA A 184 0.96 10.70 -0.91
CA ALA A 184 0.58 12.11 -0.84
C ALA A 184 0.92 12.90 -2.11
N LYS A 185 1.91 12.41 -2.88
CA LYS A 185 2.42 12.99 -4.12
C LYS A 185 2.51 11.86 -5.16
N PRO A 186 1.40 11.49 -5.80
CA PRO A 186 1.37 10.30 -6.65
C PRO A 186 2.20 10.41 -7.93
N ASP A 187 2.54 11.63 -8.34
CA ASP A 187 3.47 11.95 -9.42
C ASP A 187 4.95 11.83 -9.00
N GLN A 188 5.23 11.68 -7.71
CA GLN A 188 6.60 11.63 -7.20
C GLN A 188 7.36 10.40 -7.72
N ARG A 189 8.53 10.66 -8.29
CA ARG A 189 9.50 9.64 -8.73
C ARG A 189 10.44 9.24 -7.57
N PRO A 190 11.11 8.09 -7.63
CA PRO A 190 12.15 7.73 -6.66
C PRO A 190 13.16 8.86 -6.44
N ALA A 191 13.44 9.20 -5.19
CA ALA A 191 14.33 10.32 -4.87
C ALA A 191 15.79 10.04 -5.29
N LYS A 192 16.23 8.79 -5.13
CA LYS A 192 17.53 8.31 -5.60
C LYS A 192 17.34 7.47 -6.85
N ALA A 193 17.56 8.09 -8.01
CA ALA A 193 17.46 7.42 -9.29
C ALA A 193 18.58 6.38 -9.48
N VAL A 194 18.22 5.11 -9.67
CA VAL A 194 19.16 4.03 -9.97
C VAL A 194 18.52 3.12 -11.00
N SER A 195 19.19 2.90 -12.12
CA SER A 195 18.63 2.05 -13.18
C SER A 195 18.41 0.62 -12.68
N VAL A 196 17.20 0.10 -12.82
CA VAL A 196 16.87 -1.28 -12.48
C VAL A 196 17.74 -2.28 -13.26
N ALA A 197 18.18 -1.92 -14.47
CA ALA A 197 19.05 -2.75 -15.31
C ALA A 197 20.51 -2.82 -14.81
N SER A 198 20.94 -1.91 -13.93
CA SER A 198 22.28 -1.94 -13.33
C SER A 198 22.31 -2.65 -11.97
N LEU A 199 21.15 -2.96 -11.37
CA LEU A 199 21.09 -3.66 -10.09
C LEU A 199 21.70 -5.07 -10.20
N ARG A 200 22.55 -5.41 -9.24
CA ARG A 200 23.22 -6.72 -9.10
C ARG A 200 23.21 -7.15 -7.65
N GLY A 201 23.33 -8.45 -7.41
CA GLY A 201 23.33 -9.01 -6.05
C GLY A 201 22.05 -8.67 -5.28
N VAL A 202 20.90 -8.74 -5.95
CA VAL A 202 19.59 -8.51 -5.32
C VAL A 202 19.32 -9.65 -4.35
N SER A 203 19.18 -9.33 -3.07
CA SER A 203 18.91 -10.30 -2.01
C SER A 203 17.45 -10.27 -1.56
N ALA A 204 16.75 -9.15 -1.75
CA ALA A 204 15.35 -9.04 -1.39
C ALA A 204 14.64 -7.89 -2.10
N VAL A 205 13.33 -8.04 -2.23
CA VAL A 205 12.40 -6.98 -2.66
C VAL A 205 11.20 -6.98 -1.74
N SER A 206 10.98 -5.87 -1.04
CA SER A 206 9.72 -5.64 -0.32
C SER A 206 8.78 -4.83 -1.19
N ALA A 207 7.56 -5.32 -1.41
CA ALA A 207 6.55 -4.68 -2.22
C ALA A 207 5.46 -4.07 -1.33
N CYS A 208 5.59 -2.78 -1.09
CA CYS A 208 4.77 -2.01 -0.16
C CYS A 208 3.65 -1.30 -0.92
N LYS A 209 2.42 -1.77 -0.77
CA LYS A 209 1.25 -1.19 -1.43
C LYS A 209 0.69 -0.07 -0.59
N TYR A 210 0.57 1.12 -1.15
CA TYR A 210 0.03 2.30 -0.48
C TYR A 210 -1.23 2.75 -1.17
N GLN A 211 -2.13 3.32 -0.36
CA GLN A 211 -3.21 4.12 -0.90
C GLN A 211 -2.63 5.42 -1.47
N VAL A 212 -3.10 5.82 -2.64
CA VAL A 212 -2.90 7.17 -3.18
C VAL A 212 -3.97 8.10 -2.59
N ALA A 213 -3.53 9.27 -2.12
CA ALA A 213 -4.37 10.22 -1.42
C ALA A 213 -5.60 10.57 -2.24
N ASP A 214 -6.74 10.38 -1.58
CA ASP A 214 -8.05 10.81 -2.02
C ASP A 214 -8.34 12.11 -1.26
N PRO A 215 -8.93 13.15 -1.88
CA PRO A 215 -9.39 14.34 -1.16
C PRO A 215 -10.17 14.05 0.14
N ASP A 216 -10.90 12.93 0.19
CA ASP A 216 -11.67 12.51 1.36
C ASP A 216 -10.84 11.76 2.42
N ARG A 217 -9.57 11.45 2.11
CA ARG A 217 -8.65 10.64 2.93
C ARG A 217 -7.23 11.23 2.88
N PRO A 218 -6.94 12.28 3.67
CA PRO A 218 -5.75 13.11 3.50
C PRO A 218 -4.43 12.42 3.92
N GLU A 219 -4.50 11.28 4.62
CA GLU A 219 -3.32 10.57 5.09
C GLU A 219 -3.17 9.25 4.33
N PRO A 220 -2.22 9.16 3.39
CA PRO A 220 -1.93 7.92 2.70
C PRO A 220 -1.28 6.92 3.64
N ARG A 221 -1.75 5.68 3.59
CA ARG A 221 -1.34 4.61 4.50
C ARG A 221 -1.00 3.34 3.74
N LEU A 222 -0.11 2.53 4.31
CA LEU A 222 0.20 1.18 3.84
C LEU A 222 -1.09 0.35 3.82
N LEU A 223 -1.40 -0.29 2.70
CA LEU A 223 -2.54 -1.19 2.53
C LEU A 223 -2.13 -2.64 2.75
N SER A 224 -0.96 -3.01 2.26
CA SER A 224 -0.43 -4.35 2.32
C SER A 224 1.05 -4.36 1.99
N ALA A 225 1.72 -5.45 2.37
CA ALA A 225 3.11 -5.67 2.05
C ALA A 225 3.35 -7.16 1.81
N LEU A 226 4.29 -7.45 0.92
CA LEU A 226 4.89 -8.77 0.78
C LEU A 226 6.39 -8.62 0.57
N ARG A 227 7.11 -9.72 0.74
CA ARG A 227 8.55 -9.77 0.52
C ARG A 227 8.92 -10.96 -0.36
N LEU A 228 9.80 -10.69 -1.31
CA LEU A 228 10.51 -11.70 -2.08
C LEU A 228 11.94 -11.73 -1.59
N ASP A 229 12.51 -12.92 -1.47
CA ASP A 229 13.90 -13.13 -1.05
C ASP A 229 14.69 -13.89 -2.13
N ASP A 230 16.02 -13.75 -2.03
CA ASP A 230 17.03 -14.49 -2.78
C ASP A 230 16.74 -14.56 -4.30
N SER A 231 16.80 -15.77 -4.87
CA SER A 231 16.65 -16.00 -6.30
C SER A 231 15.28 -15.56 -6.85
N THR A 232 14.24 -15.52 -6.01
CA THR A 232 12.91 -15.03 -6.40
C THR A 232 12.94 -13.51 -6.56
N ALA A 233 13.53 -12.81 -5.59
CA ALA A 233 13.74 -11.36 -5.66
C ALA A 233 14.58 -10.97 -6.88
N GLU A 234 15.71 -11.66 -7.09
CA GLU A 234 16.60 -11.41 -8.21
C GLU A 234 15.92 -11.66 -9.56
N ARG A 235 15.14 -12.74 -9.68
CA ARG A 235 14.36 -13.03 -10.88
C ARG A 235 13.34 -11.93 -11.16
N ALA A 236 12.58 -11.49 -10.15
CA ALA A 236 11.58 -10.45 -10.32
C ALA A 236 12.21 -9.14 -10.84
N ILE A 237 13.34 -8.71 -10.27
CA ILE A 237 14.06 -7.52 -10.75
C ILE A 237 14.60 -7.69 -12.18
N ARG A 238 15.11 -8.88 -12.54
CA ARG A 238 15.53 -9.15 -13.91
C ARG A 238 14.37 -9.06 -14.90
N GLU A 239 13.19 -9.54 -14.55
CA GLU A 239 12.01 -9.45 -15.42
C GLU A 239 11.54 -7.99 -15.58
N ILE A 240 11.61 -7.18 -14.53
CA ILE A 240 11.42 -5.71 -14.67
C ILE A 240 12.47 -5.14 -15.63
N ALA A 241 13.75 -5.45 -15.46
CA ALA A 241 14.83 -4.92 -16.30
C ALA A 241 14.73 -5.31 -17.78
N LYS A 242 14.09 -6.44 -18.10
CA LYS A 242 13.82 -6.88 -19.48
C LYS A 242 12.60 -6.22 -20.10
N ALA A 243 11.68 -5.68 -19.29
CA ALA A 243 10.48 -5.07 -19.80
C ALA A 243 10.83 -3.84 -20.69
N PRO A 244 10.05 -3.58 -21.77
CA PRO A 244 10.28 -2.45 -22.66
C PRO A 244 10.33 -1.12 -21.91
N LEU A 245 11.10 -0.17 -22.44
CA LEU A 245 11.06 1.23 -21.98
C LEU A 245 9.78 1.91 -22.49
N GLY A 246 9.29 2.89 -21.72
CA GLY A 246 8.19 3.77 -22.13
C GLY A 246 6.95 3.74 -21.22
N GLY A 247 6.88 2.82 -20.25
CA GLY A 247 5.72 2.70 -19.37
C GLY A 247 4.44 2.29 -20.12
N GLY A 248 3.29 2.67 -19.58
CA GLY A 248 1.97 2.50 -20.16
C GLY A 248 1.29 1.14 -19.88
N PRO A 249 0.06 0.96 -20.39
CA PRO A 249 -0.69 1.93 -21.22
C PRO A 249 -1.09 3.19 -20.44
N ASN A 250 -0.94 4.36 -21.05
CA ASN A 250 -1.38 5.65 -20.53
C ASN A 250 -2.41 6.26 -21.48
N ASN A 251 -3.41 6.93 -20.93
CA ASN A 251 -4.46 7.66 -21.62
C ASN A 251 -4.94 8.82 -20.71
N PRO A 252 -4.06 9.79 -20.40
CA PRO A 252 -4.35 10.89 -19.47
C PRO A 252 -5.50 11.80 -19.94
N GLU A 253 -5.78 11.83 -21.24
CA GLU A 253 -6.88 12.59 -21.84
C GLU A 253 -8.27 12.02 -21.53
N GLU A 254 -8.37 10.73 -21.19
CA GLU A 254 -9.63 10.04 -20.86
C GLU A 254 -9.98 10.06 -19.36
N CYS A 255 -9.26 10.81 -18.54
CA CYS A 255 -9.46 10.80 -17.09
C CYS A 255 -9.34 12.18 -16.44
N ALA A 256 -10.03 12.34 -15.32
CA ALA A 256 -9.85 13.51 -14.48
C ALA A 256 -8.47 13.48 -13.80
N GLN A 257 -7.84 14.64 -13.63
CA GLN A 257 -6.54 14.77 -12.98
C GLN A 257 -6.52 14.17 -11.56
N SER A 258 -7.65 14.23 -10.84
CA SER A 258 -7.79 13.69 -9.49
C SER A 258 -7.66 12.16 -9.41
N VAL A 259 -7.80 11.44 -10.52
CA VAL A 259 -7.67 9.98 -10.58
C VAL A 259 -6.56 9.54 -11.53
N ALA A 260 -5.69 10.47 -11.95
CA ALA A 260 -4.71 10.24 -13.00
C ALA A 260 -3.77 9.06 -12.67
N TYR A 261 -3.37 8.98 -11.41
CA TYR A 261 -2.44 7.98 -10.86
C TYR A 261 -3.13 6.83 -10.13
N GLY A 262 -4.46 6.71 -10.28
CA GLY A 262 -5.25 5.70 -9.59
C GLY A 262 -5.42 5.95 -8.09
N ASP A 263 -5.85 4.90 -7.41
CA ASP A 263 -6.17 4.84 -5.98
C ASP A 263 -5.09 4.14 -5.14
N GLU A 264 -4.12 3.49 -5.80
CA GLU A 264 -3.09 2.69 -5.15
C GLU A 264 -1.79 2.63 -5.97
N GLY A 265 -0.67 2.54 -5.28
CA GLY A 265 0.66 2.36 -5.88
C GLY A 265 1.51 1.42 -5.05
N ILE A 266 2.43 0.71 -5.68
CA ILE A 266 3.37 -0.19 -4.99
C ILE A 266 4.77 0.41 -5.04
N VAL A 267 5.43 0.52 -3.89
CA VAL A 267 6.85 0.84 -3.81
C VAL A 267 7.62 -0.44 -3.59
N LEU A 268 8.57 -0.70 -4.48
CA LEU A 268 9.50 -1.82 -4.36
C LEU A 268 10.78 -1.32 -3.69
N LEU A 269 11.05 -1.81 -2.48
CA LEU A 269 12.28 -1.56 -1.74
C LEU A 269 13.26 -2.69 -2.06
N VAL A 270 14.21 -2.42 -2.95
CA VAL A 270 15.15 -3.42 -3.49
C VAL A 270 16.45 -3.37 -2.69
N ARG A 271 16.77 -4.46 -2.00
CA ARG A 271 18.06 -4.65 -1.32
C ARG A 271 19.05 -5.33 -2.27
N SER A 272 20.14 -4.64 -2.58
CA SER A 272 21.13 -5.10 -3.55
C SER A 272 22.56 -4.78 -3.10
N ALA A 273 23.56 -5.16 -3.89
CA ALA A 273 24.97 -4.84 -3.62
C ALA A 273 25.26 -3.33 -3.59
N VAL A 274 24.40 -2.51 -4.23
CA VAL A 274 24.53 -1.03 -4.24
C VAL A 274 23.76 -0.36 -3.09
N GLY A 275 23.16 -1.14 -2.20
CA GLY A 275 22.32 -0.69 -1.09
C GLY A 275 20.83 -0.83 -1.38
N LEU A 276 20.04 -0.05 -0.64
CA LEU A 276 18.59 0.04 -0.78
C LEU A 276 18.23 1.02 -1.89
N THR A 277 17.35 0.60 -2.80
CA THR A 277 16.86 1.39 -3.93
C THR A 277 15.34 1.27 -4.01
N GLU A 278 14.68 2.33 -4.45
CA GLU A 278 13.22 2.35 -4.65
C GLU A 278 12.87 2.24 -6.14
N ILE A 279 11.82 1.48 -6.44
CA ILE A 279 11.13 1.48 -7.74
C ILE A 279 9.64 1.69 -7.45
N VAL A 280 9.00 2.62 -8.15
CA VAL A 280 7.55 2.82 -8.03
C VAL A 280 6.83 2.05 -9.14
N LEU A 281 5.96 1.13 -8.74
CA LEU A 281 5.05 0.39 -9.60
C LEU A 281 3.67 1.07 -9.57
N ARG A 282 3.28 1.67 -10.70
CA ARG A 282 1.94 2.20 -10.94
C ARG A 282 1.21 1.31 -11.94
N TYR A 283 0.01 0.90 -11.57
CA TYR A 283 -0.82 0.00 -12.37
C TYR A 283 -2.31 0.34 -12.32
N SER A 284 -2.75 1.18 -11.38
CA SER A 284 -4.08 1.77 -11.42
C SER A 284 -3.96 3.23 -11.87
N GLY A 285 -4.99 3.70 -12.58
CA GLY A 285 -4.99 5.03 -13.19
C GLY A 285 -4.83 5.01 -14.72
N CYS A 286 -4.69 6.20 -15.27
CA CYS A 286 -4.60 6.47 -16.69
C CYS A 286 -3.27 7.10 -17.08
N ASP A 287 -2.39 7.42 -16.14
CA ASP A 287 -1.13 8.08 -16.42
C ASP A 287 0.03 7.48 -15.61
N HIS A 288 1.24 7.61 -16.16
CA HIS A 288 2.49 7.13 -15.56
C HIS A 288 2.50 5.65 -15.13
N ASN A 289 1.71 4.78 -15.77
CA ASN A 289 1.73 3.35 -15.53
C ASN A 289 3.11 2.76 -15.87
N GLY A 290 3.60 1.82 -15.07
CA GLY A 290 4.92 1.21 -15.26
C GLY A 290 5.73 1.04 -13.98
N PHE A 291 6.96 0.57 -14.15
CA PHE A 291 8.00 0.55 -13.13
C PHE A 291 8.93 1.74 -13.34
N ASP A 292 8.84 2.75 -12.47
CA ASP A 292 9.69 3.94 -12.48
C ASP A 292 10.82 3.80 -11.47
N ASP A 293 12.07 3.75 -11.95
CA ASP A 293 13.29 3.66 -11.14
C ASP A 293 14.00 5.01 -10.95
N GLY A 294 13.32 6.11 -11.33
CA GLY A 294 13.85 7.48 -11.31
C GLY A 294 14.74 7.81 -12.51
N VAL A 295 15.27 6.82 -13.23
CA VAL A 295 16.05 7.00 -14.46
C VAL A 295 15.14 6.81 -15.69
N SER A 296 14.33 5.76 -15.68
CA SER A 296 13.47 5.34 -16.77
C SER A 296 12.18 4.71 -16.25
N VAL A 297 11.16 4.67 -17.11
CA VAL A 297 9.92 3.95 -16.83
C VAL A 297 9.85 2.73 -17.74
N ARG A 298 9.61 1.55 -17.16
CA ARG A 298 9.44 0.30 -17.90
C ARG A 298 7.99 -0.13 -17.92
N SER A 299 7.54 -0.63 -19.07
CA SER A 299 6.16 -1.07 -19.27
C SER A 299 5.81 -2.25 -18.37
N LEU A 300 4.54 -2.33 -17.99
CA LEU A 300 4.03 -3.48 -17.24
C LEU A 300 3.89 -4.68 -18.17
N THR A 301 4.47 -5.81 -17.77
CA THR A 301 4.21 -7.13 -18.39
C THR A 301 3.67 -8.09 -17.33
N ALA A 302 2.93 -9.12 -17.76
CA ALA A 302 2.31 -10.07 -16.84
C ALA A 302 3.37 -10.72 -15.95
N THR A 303 4.47 -11.16 -16.56
CA THR A 303 5.62 -11.76 -15.87
C THR A 303 6.27 -10.79 -14.87
N SER A 304 6.49 -9.53 -15.25
CA SER A 304 7.13 -8.55 -14.37
C SER A 304 6.26 -8.13 -13.18
N VAL A 305 4.94 -8.13 -13.33
CA VAL A 305 4.01 -7.61 -12.31
C VAL A 305 3.51 -8.70 -11.37
N ALA A 306 3.30 -9.93 -11.88
CA ALA A 306 2.68 -11.03 -11.13
C ALA A 306 3.21 -11.24 -9.70
N PRO A 307 4.54 -11.18 -9.43
CA PRO A 307 5.06 -11.37 -8.08
C PRO A 307 4.60 -10.31 -7.06
N PHE A 308 4.24 -9.11 -7.53
CA PHE A 308 3.99 -7.95 -6.67
C PHE A 308 2.50 -7.69 -6.41
N ILE A 309 1.61 -8.30 -7.19
CA ILE A 309 0.15 -8.18 -7.10
C ILE A 309 -0.52 -9.49 -6.67
N ALA A 310 0.23 -10.36 -6.01
CA ALA A 310 -0.26 -11.62 -5.48
C ALA A 310 -0.43 -11.55 -3.95
N GLY A 311 -1.09 -12.56 -3.39
CA GLY A 311 -1.27 -12.69 -1.94
C GLY A 311 -1.88 -11.45 -1.29
N PRO A 312 -1.19 -10.79 -0.34
CA PRO A 312 -1.74 -9.62 0.36
C PRO A 312 -1.89 -8.40 -0.56
N ASN A 313 -1.13 -8.33 -1.67
CA ASN A 313 -1.23 -7.27 -2.67
C ASN A 313 -2.21 -7.58 -3.81
N ALA A 314 -2.98 -8.67 -3.70
CA ALA A 314 -3.96 -9.04 -4.71
C ALA A 314 -4.90 -7.88 -5.04
N VAL A 315 -5.04 -7.61 -6.34
CA VAL A 315 -5.95 -6.57 -6.85
C VAL A 315 -7.35 -7.17 -6.90
N LEU A 316 -8.14 -6.92 -5.85
CA LEU A 316 -9.54 -7.33 -5.78
C LEU A 316 -10.39 -6.36 -6.61
N SER A 317 -10.56 -6.66 -7.90
CA SER A 317 -11.34 -5.81 -8.80
C SER A 317 -12.83 -5.84 -8.48
N SER A 318 -13.45 -4.68 -8.26
CA SER A 318 -14.87 -4.49 -8.59
C SER A 318 -15.10 -3.50 -9.74
N PHE A 319 -14.14 -2.62 -10.07
CA PHE A 319 -14.32 -1.62 -11.15
C PHE A 319 -13.07 -1.33 -12.02
N GLY A 320 -11.90 -1.90 -11.73
CA GLY A 320 -10.63 -1.56 -12.44
C GLY A 320 -10.13 -2.56 -13.50
N SER A 321 -10.74 -3.75 -13.60
CA SER A 321 -10.21 -4.86 -14.42
C SER A 321 -10.34 -4.67 -15.94
N ALA A 322 -10.96 -3.58 -16.42
CA ALA A 322 -11.03 -3.30 -17.85
C ALA A 322 -9.69 -2.82 -18.44
N LYS A 323 -8.76 -2.29 -17.63
CA LYS A 323 -7.55 -1.63 -18.16
C LYS A 323 -6.25 -2.42 -18.07
N LEU A 324 -6.23 -3.62 -17.48
CA LEU A 324 -5.06 -4.50 -17.53
C LEU A 324 -5.44 -5.97 -17.76
N PRO A 325 -5.71 -6.40 -19.02
CA PRO A 325 -5.78 -7.81 -19.38
C PRO A 325 -4.51 -8.59 -18.97
N ILE A 326 -3.41 -7.86 -18.76
CA ILE A 326 -2.12 -8.33 -18.25
C ILE A 326 -2.22 -8.97 -16.85
N LEU A 327 -3.20 -8.57 -16.02
CA LEU A 327 -3.36 -9.10 -14.65
C LEU A 327 -4.28 -10.32 -14.57
N ARG A 328 -4.79 -10.84 -15.70
CA ARG A 328 -5.67 -12.01 -15.77
C ARG A 328 -5.14 -13.07 -16.76
N PRO A 329 -4.01 -13.74 -16.47
CA PRO A 329 -3.60 -14.87 -17.30
C PRO A 329 -4.59 -16.05 -17.25
N ASP A 330 -5.37 -16.20 -16.18
CA ASP A 330 -6.09 -17.45 -15.87
C ASP A 330 -7.59 -17.46 -16.22
N LEU A 331 -8.10 -16.46 -16.95
CA LEU A 331 -9.54 -16.35 -17.26
C LEU A 331 -9.90 -16.49 -18.76
N THR A 332 -8.94 -16.82 -19.64
CA THR A 332 -9.18 -17.01 -21.08
C THR A 332 -8.96 -18.44 -21.59
N THR A 333 -8.73 -19.41 -20.71
CA THR A 333 -8.73 -20.83 -21.06
C THR A 333 -9.71 -21.63 -20.21
N ARG A 334 -10.99 -21.57 -20.59
CA ARG A 334 -11.96 -22.66 -20.41
C ARG A 334 -12.84 -22.74 -21.64
#